data_AF-A0A7J9VII0-F1
#
_entry.id   AF-A0A7J9VII0-F1
#
_cell.length_a   1.000
_cell.length_b   1.000
_cell.length_c   1.000
_cell.angle_alpha   90.00
_cell.angle_beta   90.00
_cell.angle_gamma   90.00
#
_symmetry.space_group_name_H-M   'P 1'
#
loop_
_entity.id
_entity.type
_entity.pdbx_description
1 polymer ?
#
loop_
_entity_poly.entity_id
_entity_poly.type
_entity_poly.pdbx_seq_one_letter_code
_entity_poly.pdbx_strand_id
1 'polypeptide(L)'
;MARMVSRRTLLGATAGSLVTGAACLGLIEAAVLPGRAPLRRTLGMDGPDTPLPDTEGGPSVAGEFGSAARGGKTVRWRAAYPPGMVASAQLPVVIALHAEDGDHRFPFDTLGADRYLAEVDPDDQPHLYPCRSLLDAG
;
A
#
# COMPACT_ATOMS: atom_id res chain seq x y z
N MET A 1 -5.76 -24.31 50.18
CA MET A 1 -6.37 -25.32 49.29
C MET A 1 -5.98 -25.01 47.85
N ALA A 2 -5.11 -25.83 47.23
CA ALA A 2 -4.78 -25.66 45.82
C ALA A 2 -5.90 -26.26 44.95
N ARG A 3 -6.56 -25.42 44.15
CA ARG A 3 -7.59 -25.85 43.20
C ARG A 3 -6.90 -26.57 42.04
N MET A 4 -7.01 -27.89 41.97
CA MET A 4 -6.48 -28.67 40.85
C MET A 4 -7.23 -28.30 39.56
N VAL A 5 -6.51 -27.75 38.59
CA VAL A 5 -7.02 -27.52 37.24
C VAL A 5 -7.19 -28.89 36.57
N SER A 6 -8.44 -29.22 36.21
CA SER A 6 -8.75 -30.47 35.51
C SER A 6 -8.18 -30.45 34.09
N ARG A 7 -7.69 -31.60 33.60
CA ARG A 7 -7.23 -31.77 32.21
C ARG A 7 -8.29 -31.33 31.19
N ARG A 8 -9.58 -31.50 31.51
CA ARG A 8 -10.69 -31.02 30.66
C ARG A 8 -10.79 -29.51 30.61
N THR A 9 -10.51 -28.82 31.72
CA THR A 9 -10.49 -27.35 31.77
C THR A 9 -9.29 -26.83 31.00
N LEU A 10 -8.13 -27.48 31.11
CA LEU A 10 -6.94 -27.13 30.34
C LEU A 10 -7.18 -27.32 28.82
N LEU A 11 -7.71 -28.48 28.41
CA LEU A 11 -8.02 -28.78 27.01
C LEU A 11 -9.14 -27.91 26.44
N GLY A 12 -10.17 -27.60 27.23
CA GLY A 12 -11.25 -26.71 26.82
C GLY A 12 -10.78 -25.27 26.67
N ALA A 13 -9.90 -24.79 27.56
CA ALA A 13 -9.32 -23.46 27.47
C ALA A 13 -8.39 -23.33 26.25
N THR A 14 -7.56 -24.34 25.96
CA THR A 14 -6.70 -24.32 24.78
C THR A 14 -7.49 -24.44 23.49
N ALA A 15 -8.45 -25.37 23.39
CA ALA A 15 -9.30 -25.52 22.21
C ALA A 15 -10.16 -24.28 21.95
N GLY A 16 -10.77 -23.69 22.98
CA GLY A 16 -11.56 -22.46 22.86
C GLY A 16 -10.72 -21.25 22.43
N SER A 17 -9.48 -21.16 22.92
CA SER A 17 -8.54 -20.09 22.51
C SER A 17 -8.12 -20.24 21.05
N LEU A 18 -7.89 -21.48 20.57
CA LEU A 18 -7.54 -21.74 19.17
C LEU A 18 -8.68 -21.37 18.21
N VAL A 19 -9.92 -21.74 18.52
CA VAL A 19 -11.10 -21.40 17.70
C VAL A 19 -11.31 -19.88 17.65
N THR A 20 -11.19 -19.21 18.78
CA THR A 20 -11.36 -17.74 18.85
C THR A 20 -10.24 -17.02 18.10
N GLY A 21 -8.99 -17.48 18.24
CA GLY A 21 -7.85 -16.92 17.52
C GLY A 21 -7.97 -17.08 16.00
N ALA A 22 -8.36 -18.27 15.52
CA ALA A 22 -8.55 -18.53 14.09
C ALA A 22 -9.69 -17.68 13.49
N ALA A 23 -10.79 -17.50 14.23
CA ALA A 23 -11.89 -16.64 13.79
C ALA A 23 -11.44 -15.17 13.66
N CYS A 24 -10.71 -14.64 14.65
CA CYS A 24 -10.17 -13.28 14.59
C CYS A 24 -9.23 -13.07 13.40
N LEU A 25 -8.32 -14.01 13.15
CA LEU A 25 -7.42 -13.96 11.99
C LEU A 25 -8.20 -13.99 10.67
N GLY A 26 -9.23 -14.84 10.58
CA GLY A 26 -10.12 -14.90 9.42
C GLY A 26 -10.84 -13.58 9.15
N LEU A 27 -11.30 -12.88 10.20
CA LEU A 27 -11.96 -11.58 10.07
C LEU A 27 -11.00 -10.46 9.66
N ILE A 28 -9.75 -10.49 10.12
CA ILE A 28 -8.70 -9.55 9.69
C ILE A 28 -8.36 -9.79 8.21
N GLU A 29 -8.17 -11.04 7.80
CA GLU A 29 -7.89 -11.38 6.40
C GLU A 29 -9.05 -11.04 5.45
N ALA A 30 -10.28 -11.27 5.88
CA ALA A 30 -11.50 -10.89 5.15
C ALA A 30 -11.75 -9.36 5.12
N ALA A 31 -10.86 -8.54 5.68
CA ALA A 31 -11.00 -7.09 5.79
C ALA A 31 -12.27 -6.63 6.53
N VAL A 32 -12.82 -7.48 7.40
CA VAL A 32 -13.90 -7.11 8.34
C VAL A 32 -13.32 -6.36 9.54
N LEU A 33 -12.10 -6.72 9.95
CA LEU A 33 -11.33 -6.04 10.99
C LEU A 33 -10.05 -5.42 10.40
N PRO A 34 -9.57 -4.29 10.97
CA PRO A 34 -8.29 -3.70 10.56
C PRO A 34 -7.10 -4.60 10.92
N GLY A 35 -5.97 -4.42 10.22
CA GLY A 35 -4.70 -5.08 10.56
C GLY A 35 -4.19 -6.13 9.57
N ARG A 36 -4.79 -6.25 8.38
CA ARG A 36 -4.35 -7.23 7.37
C ARG A 36 -2.89 -7.04 6.93
N ALA A 37 -2.48 -5.81 6.67
CA ALA A 37 -1.10 -5.50 6.26
C ALA A 37 -0.06 -5.90 7.33
N PRO A 38 -0.15 -5.44 8.59
CA PRO A 38 0.80 -5.87 9.61
C PRO A 38 0.72 -7.37 9.89
N LEU A 39 -0.47 -7.99 9.81
CA LEU A 39 -0.61 -9.43 9.98
C LEU A 39 0.20 -10.21 8.94
N ARG A 40 0.01 -9.92 7.65
CA ARG A 40 0.74 -10.56 6.54
C ARG A 40 2.25 -10.37 6.66
N ARG A 41 2.69 -9.16 7.02
CA ARG A 41 4.09 -8.87 7.33
C ARG A 41 4.64 -9.76 8.43
N THR A 42 3.95 -9.84 9.57
CA THR A 42 4.39 -10.67 10.70
C THR A 42 4.42 -12.16 10.39
N LEU A 43 3.56 -12.61 9.47
CA LEU A 43 3.51 -14.00 9.01
C LEU A 43 4.52 -14.29 7.88
N GLY A 44 5.31 -13.30 7.44
CA GLY A 44 6.25 -13.46 6.35
C GLY A 44 5.58 -13.72 5.00
N MET A 45 4.35 -13.24 4.82
CA MET A 45 3.60 -13.34 3.56
C MET A 45 3.93 -12.20 2.59
N ASP A 46 4.64 -11.18 3.06
CA ASP A 46 5.18 -10.13 2.20
C ASP A 46 6.46 -10.65 1.52
N GLY A 47 6.67 -10.24 0.26
CA GLY A 47 7.95 -10.46 -0.42
C GLY A 47 9.08 -9.65 0.23
N PRO A 48 10.34 -9.87 -0.18
CA PRO A 48 11.43 -9.01 0.25
C PRO A 48 11.18 -7.56 -0.17
N ASP A 49 11.51 -6.62 0.70
CA ASP A 49 11.48 -5.19 0.37
C ASP A 49 12.42 -4.94 -0.82
N THR A 50 11.87 -4.33 -1.86
CA THR A 50 12.68 -3.90 -3.02
C THR A 50 13.24 -2.52 -2.70
N PRO A 51 14.57 -2.31 -2.81
CA PRO A 51 15.13 -0.98 -2.63
C PRO A 51 14.58 -0.04 -3.70
N LEU A 52 14.39 1.22 -3.33
CA LEU A 52 14.04 2.25 -4.30
C LEU A 52 15.18 2.40 -5.31
N PRO A 53 14.88 2.70 -6.58
CA PRO A 53 15.89 3.08 -7.56
C PRO A 53 16.79 4.20 -7.05
N ASP A 54 18.08 4.13 -7.37
CA ASP A 54 19.05 5.18 -7.11
C ASP A 54 19.04 6.27 -8.20
N THR A 55 18.25 6.07 -9.26
CA THR A 55 18.06 7.02 -10.37
C THR A 55 17.40 8.31 -9.88
N GLU A 56 17.93 9.46 -10.30
CA GLU A 56 17.31 10.75 -10.00
C GLU A 56 15.96 10.88 -10.73
N GLY A 57 14.92 11.26 -9.98
CA GLY A 57 13.60 11.51 -10.56
C GLY A 57 13.62 12.71 -11.51
N GLY A 58 12.63 12.76 -12.40
CA GLY A 58 12.42 13.94 -13.25
C GLY A 58 11.93 15.17 -12.46
N PRO A 59 11.71 16.31 -13.14
CA PRO A 59 11.31 17.53 -12.46
C PRO A 59 9.96 17.34 -11.75
N SER A 60 9.81 17.97 -10.58
CA SER A 60 8.57 17.93 -9.81
C SER A 60 8.08 19.32 -9.42
N VAL A 61 6.77 19.44 -9.27
CA VAL A 61 6.09 20.65 -8.82
C VAL A 61 5.09 20.28 -7.74
N ALA A 62 4.97 21.12 -6.72
CA ALA A 62 4.00 20.98 -5.66
C ALA A 62 3.17 22.26 -5.54
N GLY A 63 1.94 22.11 -5.07
CA GLY A 63 1.04 23.23 -4.91
C GLY A 63 -0.12 22.90 -3.98
N GLU A 64 -0.98 23.89 -3.80
CA GLU A 64 -2.19 23.76 -3.01
C GLU A 64 -3.31 24.62 -3.57
N PHE A 65 -4.55 24.22 -3.32
CA PHE A 65 -5.74 24.99 -3.71
C PHE A 65 -6.89 24.76 -2.74
N GLY A 66 -7.84 25.70 -2.68
CA GLY A 66 -9.08 25.55 -1.92
C GLY A 66 -10.07 24.64 -2.65
N SER A 67 -10.49 23.53 -2.03
CA SER A 67 -11.43 22.59 -2.64
C SER A 67 -12.87 22.90 -2.25
N ALA A 68 -13.67 23.38 -3.21
CA ALA A 68 -15.11 23.59 -3.03
C ALA A 68 -15.84 22.30 -2.61
N ALA A 69 -15.47 21.15 -3.20
CA ALA A 69 -16.02 19.83 -2.86
C ALA A 69 -15.71 19.41 -1.42
N ARG A 70 -14.70 20.00 -0.78
CA ARG A 70 -14.36 19.79 0.64
C ARG A 70 -14.74 20.98 1.53
N GLY A 71 -15.65 21.84 1.09
CA GLY A 71 -16.11 23.00 1.85
C GLY A 71 -15.05 24.10 1.99
N GLY A 72 -14.25 24.33 0.95
CA GLY A 72 -13.22 25.36 0.92
C GLY A 72 -11.89 24.96 1.58
N LYS A 73 -11.75 23.72 2.05
CA LYS A 73 -10.50 23.24 2.66
C LYS A 73 -9.35 23.27 1.67
N THR A 74 -8.19 23.76 2.11
CA THR A 74 -6.93 23.68 1.36
C THR A 74 -6.53 22.21 1.18
N VAL A 75 -6.24 21.83 -0.06
CA VAL A 75 -5.69 20.53 -0.42
C VAL A 75 -4.33 20.74 -1.08
N ARG A 76 -3.39 19.84 -0.79
CA ARG A 76 -2.02 19.89 -1.31
C ARG A 76 -1.82 18.78 -2.31
N TRP A 77 -1.00 19.02 -3.32
CA TRP A 77 -0.70 18.08 -4.38
C TRP A 77 0.77 18.21 -4.80
N ARG A 78 1.29 17.15 -5.40
CA ARG A 78 2.60 17.12 -6.04
C ARG A 78 2.49 16.33 -7.34
N ALA A 79 3.17 16.80 -8.38
CA ALA A 79 3.29 16.12 -9.67
C ALA A 79 4.78 15.97 -10.01
N ALA A 80 5.16 14.81 -10.52
CA ALA A 80 6.46 14.57 -11.14
C ALA A 80 6.27 14.37 -12.64
N TYR A 81 7.26 14.78 -13.42
CA TYR A 81 7.30 14.63 -14.86
C TYR A 81 8.40 13.64 -15.23
N PRO A 82 8.26 12.92 -16.36
CA PRO A 82 9.36 12.13 -16.90
C PRO A 82 10.62 12.98 -17.12
N PRO A 83 11.83 12.40 -17.00
CA PRO A 83 13.07 13.11 -17.32
C PRO A 83 13.02 13.75 -18.72
N GLY A 84 13.52 14.99 -18.83
CA GLY A 84 13.51 15.74 -20.09
C GLY A 84 12.17 16.40 -20.46
N MET A 85 11.10 16.12 -19.73
CA MET A 85 9.80 16.77 -19.93
C MET A 85 9.59 17.94 -18.98
N VAL A 86 8.73 18.88 -19.39
CA VAL A 86 8.42 20.09 -18.62
C VAL A 86 6.94 20.16 -18.26
N ALA A 87 6.60 21.02 -17.30
CA ALA A 87 5.25 21.13 -16.77
C ALA A 87 4.17 21.52 -17.81
N SER A 88 4.59 22.14 -18.92
CA SER A 88 3.71 22.52 -20.03
C SER A 88 3.54 21.44 -21.10
N ALA A 89 4.21 20.28 -20.97
CA ALA A 89 4.08 19.19 -21.93
C ALA A 89 2.69 18.55 -21.86
N GLN A 90 2.13 18.16 -23.01
CA GLN A 90 0.89 17.38 -23.08
C GLN A 90 1.22 15.90 -22.84
N LEU A 91 0.94 15.42 -21.63
CA LEU A 91 1.24 14.07 -21.18
C LEU A 91 -0.03 13.38 -20.66
N PRO A 92 -0.13 12.04 -20.78
CA PRO A 92 -1.11 11.28 -20.02
C PRO A 92 -0.87 11.48 -18.52
N VAL A 93 -1.95 11.51 -17.73
CA VAL A 93 -1.90 11.78 -16.29
C VAL A 93 -2.28 10.53 -15.50
N VAL A 94 -1.44 10.19 -14.53
CA VAL A 94 -1.74 9.17 -13.50
C VAL A 94 -1.96 9.88 -12.17
N ILE A 95 -3.07 9.55 -11.50
CA ILE A 95 -3.37 10.04 -10.15
C ILE A 95 -2.97 8.96 -9.16
N ALA A 96 -1.89 9.20 -8.41
CA ALA A 96 -1.47 8.34 -7.32
C ALA A 96 -2.04 8.85 -5.98
N LEU A 97 -2.77 7.99 -5.28
CA LEU A 97 -3.32 8.27 -3.96
C LEU A 97 -2.45 7.63 -2.88
N HIS A 98 -2.39 8.28 -1.72
CA HIS A 98 -1.72 7.74 -0.55
C HIS A 98 -2.63 6.79 0.23
N ALA A 99 -2.01 5.90 1.01
CA ALA A 99 -2.73 5.07 1.96
C ALA A 99 -3.27 5.90 3.15
N GLU A 100 -3.97 5.25 4.07
CA GLU A 100 -4.35 5.83 5.35
C GLU A 100 -3.14 6.45 6.06
N ASP A 101 -3.37 7.56 6.78
CA ASP A 101 -2.36 8.39 7.45
C ASP A 101 -1.25 8.99 6.56
N GLY A 102 -1.34 8.82 5.25
CA GLY A 102 -0.43 9.44 4.27
C GLY A 102 -0.81 10.88 3.91
N ASP A 103 0.06 11.51 3.11
CA ASP A 103 -0.21 12.78 2.43
C ASP A 103 0.30 12.76 0.98
N HIS A 104 0.13 13.87 0.26
CA HIS A 104 0.55 14.05 -1.14
C HIS A 104 2.02 13.72 -1.47
N ARG A 105 2.90 13.60 -0.47
CA ARG A 105 4.31 13.23 -0.65
C ARG A 105 4.53 11.72 -0.72
N PHE A 106 3.62 10.92 -0.16
CA PHE A 106 3.79 9.48 0.01
C PHE A 106 4.18 8.72 -1.27
N PRO A 107 3.55 8.96 -2.45
CA PRO A 107 3.94 8.28 -3.68
C PRO A 107 5.40 8.52 -4.09
N PHE A 108 5.99 9.63 -3.69
CA PHE A 108 7.34 10.03 -4.07
C PHE A 108 8.33 9.65 -2.98
N ASP A 109 8.09 10.11 -1.75
CA ASP A 109 9.04 9.98 -0.66
C ASP A 109 9.11 8.54 -0.11
N THR A 110 8.02 7.76 -0.23
CA THR A 110 7.94 6.37 0.28
C THR A 110 7.95 5.33 -0.82
N LEU A 111 7.25 5.58 -1.94
CA LEU A 111 7.17 4.61 -3.05
C LEU A 111 8.15 4.89 -4.20
N GLY A 112 8.84 6.03 -4.21
CA GLY A 112 9.82 6.38 -5.24
C GLY A 112 9.24 6.46 -6.66
N ALA A 113 7.97 6.82 -6.82
CA ALA A 113 7.29 6.80 -8.11
C ALA A 113 7.98 7.65 -9.19
N ASP A 114 8.61 8.76 -8.80
CA ASP A 114 9.40 9.63 -9.66
C ASP A 114 10.68 8.96 -10.18
N ARG A 115 11.32 8.12 -9.35
CA ARG A 115 12.52 7.39 -9.74
C ARG A 115 12.21 6.18 -10.61
N TYR A 116 11.15 5.44 -10.29
CA TYR A 116 10.64 4.39 -11.18
C TYR A 116 10.19 4.94 -12.52
N LEU A 117 9.54 6.11 -12.56
CA LEU A 117 9.20 6.77 -13.82
C LEU A 117 10.45 7.16 -14.63
N ALA A 118 11.56 7.47 -13.97
CA ALA A 118 12.82 7.82 -14.61
C ALA A 118 13.61 6.60 -15.13
N GLU A 119 13.38 5.40 -14.58
CA GLU A 119 14.00 4.16 -15.05
C GLU A 119 13.32 3.56 -16.28
N VAL A 120 12.08 3.96 -16.59
CA VAL A 120 11.35 3.43 -17.75
C VAL A 120 12.07 3.84 -19.04
N ASP A 121 12.67 2.86 -19.71
CA ASP A 121 13.17 3.00 -21.07
C ASP A 121 11.96 3.15 -22.01
N PRO A 122 11.89 4.22 -22.83
CA PRO A 122 10.76 4.43 -23.75
C PRO A 122 10.59 3.31 -24.79
N ASP A 123 11.64 2.53 -25.07
CA ASP A 123 11.60 1.37 -25.98
C ASP A 123 11.36 0.03 -25.25
N ASP A 124 11.47 0.01 -23.93
CA ASP A 124 11.12 -1.13 -23.10
C ASP A 124 9.61 -1.08 -22.80
N GLN A 125 8.84 -1.88 -23.53
CA GLN A 125 7.45 -2.14 -23.15
C GLN A 125 7.47 -2.67 -21.73
N PRO A 126 6.75 -2.04 -20.76
CA PRO A 126 6.66 -2.61 -19.44
C PRO A 126 6.09 -4.01 -19.63
N HIS A 127 6.89 -5.01 -19.33
CA HIS A 127 6.40 -6.36 -19.08
C HIS A 127 5.56 -6.19 -17.83
N LEU A 128 4.31 -5.74 -18.05
CA LEU A 128 3.30 -5.56 -17.05
C LEU A 128 3.37 -6.81 -16.21
N TYR A 129 3.78 -6.65 -14.95
CA TYR A 129 3.60 -7.68 -13.95
C TYR A 129 2.21 -8.29 -14.16
N PRO A 130 2.05 -9.62 -14.06
CA PRO A 130 0.90 -10.35 -14.57
C PRO A 130 -0.37 -10.10 -13.75
N CYS A 131 -0.81 -8.85 -13.59
CA CYS A 131 -2.12 -8.50 -13.06
C CYS A 131 -3.23 -8.85 -14.03
N ARG A 132 -2.91 -9.19 -15.30
CA ARG A 132 -3.88 -9.75 -16.24
C ARG A 132 -4.45 -11.10 -15.73
N SER A 133 -3.63 -11.95 -15.10
CA SER A 133 -4.10 -13.27 -14.64
C SER A 133 -5.03 -13.22 -13.43
N LEU A 134 -5.07 -12.11 -12.69
CA LEU A 134 -5.98 -11.90 -11.55
C LEU A 134 -7.36 -11.37 -11.97
N LEU A 135 -7.48 -10.80 -13.17
CA LEU A 135 -8.76 -10.35 -13.74
C LEU A 135 -9.44 -11.43 -14.59
N ASP A 136 -8.67 -12.39 -15.11
CA ASP A 136 -9.17 -13.49 -15.94
C ASP A 136 -9.57 -14.75 -15.13
N ALA A 137 -9.52 -14.68 -13.78
CA ALA A 137 -9.86 -15.79 -12.88
C ALA A 137 -11.33 -15.77 -12.38
N GLY A 138 -12.22 -15.10 -13.11
CA GLY A 138 -13.66 -15.07 -12.87
C GLY A 138 -14.43 -16.04 -13.76
#